data_AF-A0A174INL4-F1
#
_entry.id   AF-A0A174INL4-F1
#
_cell.length_a   1.000
_cell.length_b   1.000
_cell.length_c   1.000
_cell.angle_alpha   90.00
_cell.angle_beta   90.00
_cell.angle_gamma   90.00
#
_symmetry.space_group_name_H-M   'P 1'
#
loop_
_entity.id
_entity.type
_entity.pdbx_description
1 polymer ?
#
loop_
_entity_poly.entity_id
_entity_poly.type
_entity_poly.pdbx_seq_one_letter_code
_entity_poly.pdbx_strand_id
1 'polypeptide(L)' 'MLKITDVKLSKNTVATEEKFTISVQIQETVDYPYDYHYDYPIAYTGTAKPVKS' A
#
# COMPACT_ATOMS: atom_id res chain seq x y z
N MET A 1 -0.47 -1.07 2.57
CA MET A 1 -0.50 -0.98 4.06
C MET A 1 0.83 -0.43 4.53
N LEU A 2 0.84 0.67 5.27
CA LEU A 2 2.06 1.35 5.70
C LEU A 2 2.51 0.84 7.06
N LYS A 3 3.80 0.51 7.18
CA LYS A 3 4.44 0.09 8.43
C LYS A 3 5.65 0.99 8.70
N ILE A 4 5.74 1.50 9.93
CA ILE A 4 6.96 2.18 10.40
C ILE A 4 7.95 1.08 10.80
N THR A 5 9.14 1.10 10.21
CA THR A 5 10.13 0.03 10.39
C THR A 5 11.35 0.46 11.20
N ASP A 6 11.71 1.74 11.12
CA ASP A 6 12.86 2.30 11.84
C ASP A 6 12.49 3.67 12.37
N VAL A 7 12.89 3.95 13.60
CA VAL A 7 12.69 5.24 14.26
C VAL A 7 14.02 5.65 14.87
N LYS A 8 14.54 6.80 14.43
CA LYS A 8 15.79 7.37 14.91
C LYS A 8 15.54 8.75 15.47
N LEU A 9 16.06 8.96 16.68
CA LEU A 9 16.06 10.25 17.33
C LEU A 9 17.44 10.88 17.15
N SER A 10 17.49 12.15 16.78
CA SER A 10 18.77 12.87 16.73
C SER A 10 19.40 13.01 18.11
N LYS A 11 18.57 13.01 19.17
CA LYS A 11 18.97 13.10 20.58
C LYS A 11 17.85 12.55 21.47
N ASN A 12 18.21 11.83 22.55
CA ASN A 12 17.22 11.24 23.47
C ASN A 12 16.77 12.21 24.57
N THR A 13 17.64 13.13 24.98
CA THR A 13 17.36 14.12 26.02
C THR A 13 17.58 15.51 25.46
N VAL A 14 16.56 16.35 25.56
CA VAL A 14 16.55 17.72 25.05
C VAL A 14 16.21 18.70 26.16
N ALA A 15 16.84 19.87 26.12
CA ALA A 15 16.49 20.97 27.02
C ALA A 15 15.19 21.66 26.54
N THR A 16 14.58 22.44 27.43
CA THR A 16 13.44 23.29 27.09
C THR A 16 13.83 24.22 25.94
N GLU A 17 12.96 24.34 24.94
CA GLU A 17 13.18 25.12 23.70
C GLU A 17 14.24 24.57 22.72
N GLU A 18 14.86 23.42 23.02
CA GLU A 18 15.76 22.74 22.08
C GLU A 18 14.97 21.98 21.02
N LYS A 19 15.26 22.24 19.74
CA LYS A 19 14.69 21.46 18.63
C LYS A 19 15.45 20.16 18.47
N PHE A 20 14.73 19.06 18.30
CA PHE A 20 15.29 17.78 17.87
C PHE A 20 14.51 17.23 16.68
N THR A 21 15.11 16.25 16.02
CA THR A 21 14.56 15.63 14.83
C THR A 21 14.25 14.18 15.10
N ILE A 22 13.09 13.75 14.65
CA ILE A 22 12.67 12.35 14.61
C ILE A 22 12.63 11.95 13.15
N SER A 23 13.46 10.96 12.80
CA SER A 23 13.47 10.37 11.47
C SER A 23 12.78 9.02 11.55
N VAL A 24 11.81 8.80 10.66
CA VAL A 24 11.10 7.53 10.55
C VAL A 24 11.27 6.96 9.16
N GLN A 25 11.46 5.64 9.08
CA GLN A 25 11.36 4.91 7.82
C GLN A 25 9.97 4.28 7.73
N ILE A 26 9.28 4.53 6.63
CA ILE A 26 7.96 3.96 6.32
C ILE A 26 8.14 3.00 5.15
N GLN A 27 7.69 1.77 5.33
CA GLN A 27 7.63 0.76 4.30
C GLN A 27 6.18 0.45 3.97
N GLU A 28 5.88 0.39 2.67
CA GLU A 28 4.63 -0.17 2.20
C GLU A 28 4.77 -1.69 2.05
N THR A 29 3.91 -2.45 2.72
CA THR A 29 4.00 -3.92 2.77
C THR A 29 2.89 -4.62 1.99
N VAL A 30 1.93 -3.88 1.46
CA VAL A 30 0.82 -4.45 0.67
C VAL A 30 0.71 -3.62 -0.57
N ASP A 31 0.87 -4.30 -1.70
CA ASP A 31 0.66 -3.78 -3.04
C ASP A 31 -0.85 -3.67 -3.27
N TYR A 32 -1.38 -2.45 -3.18
CA TYR A 32 -2.80 -2.18 -3.41
C TYR A 32 -2.97 -0.99 -4.38
N PRO A 33 -3.79 -1.12 -5.43
CA PRO A 33 -4.58 -2.30 -5.80
C PRO A 33 -3.69 -3.49 -6.18
N TYR A 34 -4.09 -4.68 -5.71
CA TYR A 34 -3.33 -5.90 -5.96
C TYR A 34 -3.20 -6.13 -7.46
N ASP A 35 -1.97 -6.25 -7.96
CA ASP A 35 -1.71 -6.61 -9.34
C ASP A 35 -2.07 -8.09 -9.53
N TYR A 36 -3.33 -8.34 -9.90
CA TYR A 36 -3.81 -9.67 -10.17
C TYR A 36 -3.08 -10.21 -11.40
N HIS A 37 -2.50 -11.41 -11.29
CA HIS A 37 -1.78 -12.06 -12.39
C HIS A 37 -2.61 -12.25 -13.66
N TYR A 38 -3.93 -12.09 -13.56
CA TYR A 38 -4.83 -12.17 -14.68
C TYR A 38 -5.44 -10.79 -14.93
N ASP A 39 -5.11 -10.23 -16.09
CA ASP A 39 -5.92 -9.21 -16.73
C ASP A 39 -7.27 -9.83 -17.10
N TYR A 40 -8.23 -9.78 -16.16
CA TYR A 40 -9.59 -10.18 -16.49
C TYR A 40 -10.12 -9.21 -17.55
N PRO A 41 -10.58 -9.71 -18.71
CA PRO A 41 -11.15 -8.84 -19.72
C PRO A 41 -12.36 -8.14 -19.12
N ILE A 42 -12.35 -6.81 -19.15
CA ILE A 42 -13.42 -5.93 -18.63
C ILE A 42 -14.75 -6.18 -19.35
N ALA A 43 -14.74 -6.92 -20.46
CA ALA A 43 -15.91 -7.29 -21.24
C ALA A 43 -15.91 -8.78 -21.61
N TYR A 44 -17.00 -9.47 -21.27
CA TYR A 44 -17.35 -10.78 -21.78
C TYR A 44 -18.22 -10.63 -23.03
N THR A 45 -17.71 -11.02 -24.20
CA THR A 45 -18.48 -11.10 -25.45
C THR A 45 -19.01 -12.52 -25.67
N GLY A 46 -20.02 -12.91 -24.89
CA GLY A 46 -20.76 -14.15 -25.13
C GLY A 46 -21.87 -13.96 -26.15
N THR A 47 -21.85 -14.71 -27.25
CA THR A 47 -23.04 -14.83 -28.12
C THR A 47 -24.04 -15.77 -27.43
N ALA A 48 -25.18 -15.25 -27.00
CA ALA A 48 -26.24 -16.07 -26.44
C ALA A 48 -26.77 -17.04 -27.52
N LYS A 49 -26.59 -18.34 -27.30
CA LYS A 49 -27.23 -19.37 -28.13
C LYS A 49 -28.63 -19.61 -27.59
N PRO A 50 -29.69 -19.57 -28.41
CA PRO A 50 -31.04 -19.86 -27.95
C PRO A 50 -31.11 -21.31 -27.46
N VAL A 51 -31.68 -21.51 -26.27
CA VAL A 51 -32.08 -22.83 -25.80
C VAL A 51 -33.26 -23.27 -26.66
N LYS A 52 -33.14 -24.42 -27.36
CA LYS A 52 -34.26 -24.98 -28.11
C LYS A 52 -35.36 -25.37 -27.12
N SER A 53 -36.53 -24.73 -27.26
CA SER A 53 -37.77 -25.13 -26.59
C SER A 53 -38.36 -26.37 -27.23
#